data_AF-A0A843L1Y2-F1
#
_entry.id   AF-A0A843L1Y2-F1
#
_cell.length_a   1.000
_cell.length_b   1.000
_cell.length_c   1.000
_cell.angle_alpha   90.00
_cell.angle_beta   90.00
_cell.angle_gamma   90.00
#
_symmetry.space_group_name_H-M   'P 1'
#
loop_
_entity.id
_entity.type
_entity.pdbx_description
1 polymer ?
#
loop_
_entity_poly.entity_id
_entity_poly.type
_entity_poly.pdbx_seq_one_letter_code
_entity_poly.pdbx_strand_id
1 'polypeptide(L)'
;STSGDHAEQAVVGYLNHFLQMLGATPVGGVGVATGKDPDALARAKEDAHELGKTLAEAIRTRRQYPEVEAFHRRFQEKFKAVITGAKPEWPGDYERWVDQTWVW
;
A
#
# COMPACT_ATOMS: atom_id res chain seq x y z
N SER A 1 9.84 -0.17 8.50
CA SER A 1 11.15 0.03 7.86
C SER A 1 12.19 0.30 8.93
N THR A 2 13.38 -0.28 8.80
CA THR A 2 14.51 -0.01 9.70
C THR A 2 15.68 0.50 8.87
N SER A 3 16.33 1.58 9.30
CA SER A 3 17.52 2.14 8.64
C SER A 3 18.67 2.23 9.64
N GLY A 4 19.91 2.24 9.13
CA GLY A 4 21.07 2.53 9.98
C GLY A 4 21.12 4.00 10.40
N ASP A 5 20.72 4.92 9.51
CA ASP A 5 20.97 6.35 9.70
C ASP A 5 19.77 7.23 9.31
N HIS A 6 19.22 7.06 8.10
CA HIS A 6 18.13 7.91 7.60
C HIS A 6 17.29 7.22 6.51
N ALA A 7 16.28 7.94 6.02
CA ALA A 7 15.36 7.58 4.92
C ALA A 7 14.31 6.49 5.23
N GLU A 8 14.24 5.97 6.45
CA GLU A 8 13.23 5.00 6.88
C GLU A 8 11.80 5.48 6.63
N GLN A 9 11.53 6.77 6.86
CA GLN A 9 10.20 7.35 6.64
C GLN A 9 9.85 7.45 5.15
N ALA A 10 10.83 7.80 4.32
CA ALA A 10 10.65 7.82 2.86
C ALA A 10 10.35 6.42 2.33
N VAL A 11 11.03 5.40 2.85
CA VAL A 11 10.79 3.99 2.51
C VAL A 11 9.39 3.54 2.96
N VAL A 12 8.95 3.90 4.17
CA VAL A 12 7.59 3.60 4.64
C VAL A 12 6.56 4.23 3.72
N GLY A 13 6.72 5.51 3.37
CA GLY A 13 5.82 6.20 2.44
C GLY A 13 5.76 5.54 1.07
N TYR A 14 6.93 5.17 0.52
CA TYR A 14 7.02 4.45 -0.75
C TYR A 14 6.30 3.10 -0.71
N LEU A 15 6.55 2.27 0.31
CA LEU A 15 5.91 0.96 0.45
C LEU A 15 4.40 1.08 0.62
N ASN A 16 3.92 2.06 1.40
CA ASN A 16 2.49 2.30 1.54
C ASN A 16 1.86 2.75 0.22
N HIS A 17 2.55 3.60 -0.55
CA HIS A 17 2.06 4.00 -1.87
C HIS A 17 2.02 2.81 -2.85
N PHE A 18 3.07 1.99 -2.86
CA PHE A 18 3.14 0.78 -3.68
C PHE A 18 2.02 -0.21 -3.33
N LEU A 19 1.77 -0.46 -2.05
CA LEU A 19 0.67 -1.31 -1.59
C LEU A 19 -0.70 -0.79 -2.02
N GLN A 20 -0.93 0.52 -1.97
CA GLN A 20 -2.16 1.15 -2.48
C GLN A 20 -2.31 0.93 -3.99
N MET A 21 -1.23 1.02 -4.77
CA MET A 21 -1.29 0.73 -6.21
C MET A 21 -1.66 -0.74 -6.49
N LEU A 22 -1.30 -1.65 -5.59
CA LEU A 22 -1.69 -3.07 -5.64
C LEU A 22 -3.09 -3.34 -5.09
N GLY A 23 -3.83 -2.31 -4.65
CA GLY A 23 -5.19 -2.43 -4.12
C GLY A 23 -5.28 -2.74 -2.62
N ALA A 24 -4.16 -2.78 -1.91
CA ALA A 24 -4.15 -2.94 -0.46
C ALA A 24 -4.42 -1.60 0.24
N THR A 25 -5.01 -1.65 1.44
CA THR A 25 -5.26 -0.46 2.26
C THR A 25 -4.26 -0.39 3.42
N PRO A 26 -3.21 0.46 3.35
CA PRO A 26 -2.27 0.62 4.45
C PRO A 26 -2.96 1.31 5.63
N VAL A 27 -2.73 0.81 6.83
CA VAL A 27 -3.36 1.34 8.07
C VAL A 27 -2.42 2.24 8.88
N GLY A 28 -1.20 2.45 8.39
CA GLY A 28 -0.14 3.22 9.06
C GLY A 28 1.24 2.76 8.60
N GLY A 29 2.28 3.10 9.36
CA GLY A 29 3.64 2.66 9.08
C GLY A 29 4.60 3.04 10.20
N VAL A 30 5.61 2.19 10.42
CA VAL A 30 6.64 2.41 11.44
C VAL A 30 7.99 2.42 10.74
N GLY A 31 8.73 3.52 10.92
CA GLY A 31 10.08 3.73 10.39
C GLY A 31 11.02 4.09 11.54
N VAL A 32 12.13 3.37 11.69
CA VAL A 32 13.14 3.68 12.73
C VAL A 32 14.57 3.68 12.18
N ALA A 33 15.34 4.72 12.51
CA ALA A 33 16.79 4.76 12.31
C ALA A 33 17.50 4.30 13.59
N THR A 34 18.17 3.15 13.55
CA THR A 34 18.72 2.50 14.75
C THR A 34 20.13 2.95 15.13
N GLY A 35 20.86 3.61 14.24
CA GLY A 35 22.25 4.01 14.48
C GLY A 35 22.44 5.34 15.20
N LYS A 36 21.38 6.15 15.36
CA LYS A 36 21.45 7.48 16.00
C LYS A 36 21.15 7.44 17.49
N ASP A 37 20.35 6.49 17.94
CA ASP A 37 19.92 6.37 19.32
C ASP A 37 19.77 4.87 19.69
N PRO A 38 20.53 4.38 20.69
CA PRO A 38 20.44 3.01 21.17
C PRO A 38 19.03 2.57 21.59
N ASP A 39 18.22 3.52 22.09
CA ASP A 39 16.85 3.25 22.56
C ASP A 39 15.79 3.39 21.45
N ALA A 40 16.16 3.88 20.26
CA ALA A 40 15.22 4.06 19.16
C ALA A 40 14.52 2.76 18.76
N LEU A 41 15.26 1.65 18.75
CA LEU A 41 14.69 0.34 18.44
C LEU A 41 13.71 -0.13 19.51
N ALA A 42 13.97 0.17 20.79
CA ALA A 42 13.07 -0.20 21.88
C ALA A 42 11.73 0.54 21.77
N ARG A 43 11.76 1.85 21.52
CA ARG A 43 10.53 2.65 21.31
C ARG A 43 9.78 2.21 20.05
N ALA A 44 10.49 1.96 18.96
CA ALA A 44 9.87 1.50 17.72
C ALA A 44 9.18 0.12 17.83
N LYS A 45 9.58 -0.73 18.80
CA LYS A 45 8.85 -1.98 19.08
C LYS A 45 7.45 -1.72 19.64
N GLU A 46 7.32 -0.72 20.50
CA GLU A 46 6.02 -0.32 21.04
C GLU A 46 5.13 0.27 19.93
N ASP A 47 5.69 1.17 19.11
CA ASP A 47 4.98 1.73 17.94
C ASP A 47 4.53 0.63 16.96
N ALA A 48 5.39 -0.37 16.71
CA ALA A 48 5.06 -1.52 15.87
C ALA A 48 3.95 -2.40 16.47
N HIS A 49 3.95 -2.57 17.80
CA HIS A 49 2.91 -3.31 18.49
C HIS A 49 1.56 -2.60 18.40
N GLU A 50 1.51 -1.29 18.60
CA GLU A 50 0.30 -0.48 18.46
C GLU A 50 -0.21 -0.41 17.02
N LEU A 51 0.70 -0.35 16.03
CA LEU A 51 0.32 -0.47 14.62
C LEU A 51 -0.31 -1.85 14.33
N GLY A 52 0.21 -2.92 14.95
CA GLY A 52 -0.36 -4.26 14.86
C GLY A 52 -1.78 -4.34 15.43
N LYS A 53 -2.04 -3.71 16.59
CA LYS A 53 -3.39 -3.59 17.15
C LYS A 53 -4.32 -2.82 16.24
N THR A 54 -3.85 -1.70 15.68
CA THR A 54 -4.60 -0.88 14.74
C THR A 54 -5.00 -1.67 13.49
N LEU A 55 -4.08 -2.50 12.96
CA LEU A 55 -4.36 -3.40 11.85
C LEU A 55 -5.43 -4.43 12.20
N ALA A 56 -5.29 -5.12 13.34
CA ALA A 56 -6.25 -6.12 13.79
C ALA A 56 -7.65 -5.51 13.97
N GLU A 57 -7.72 -4.31 14.54
CA GLU A 57 -8.97 -3.57 14.69
C GLU A 57 -9.57 -3.16 13.35
N ALA A 58 -8.77 -2.62 12.44
CA ALA A 58 -9.22 -2.22 11.11
C ALA A 58 -9.83 -3.40 10.34
N ILE A 59 -9.21 -4.59 10.44
CA ILE A 59 -9.74 -5.82 9.86
C ILE A 59 -11.06 -6.21 10.53
N ARG A 60 -11.09 -6.22 11.87
CA ARG A 60 -12.26 -6.64 12.66
C ARG A 60 -13.48 -5.76 12.39
N THR A 61 -13.29 -4.44 12.32
CA THR A 61 -14.37 -3.47 12.11
C THR A 61 -14.65 -3.18 10.65
N ARG A 62 -13.87 -3.75 9.72
CA ARG A 62 -13.86 -3.37 8.30
C ARG A 62 -13.78 -1.86 8.12
N ARG A 63 -12.83 -1.26 8.85
CA ARG A 63 -12.66 0.19 8.89
C ARG A 63 -12.55 0.73 7.47
N GLN A 64 -13.35 1.74 7.17
CA GLN A 64 -13.33 2.44 5.89
C GLN A 64 -12.23 3.50 5.94
N TYR A 65 -11.54 3.66 4.82
CA TYR A 65 -10.47 4.64 4.63
C TYR A 65 -10.80 5.44 3.36
N PRO A 66 -11.68 6.46 3.47
CA PRO A 66 -12.26 7.14 2.32
C PRO A 66 -11.22 7.67 1.33
N GLU A 67 -10.08 8.15 1.82
CA GLU A 67 -8.97 8.64 1.00
C GLU A 67 -8.29 7.53 0.19
N VAL A 68 -8.11 6.34 0.78
CA VAL A 68 -7.51 5.18 0.12
C VAL A 68 -8.50 4.57 -0.88
N GLU A 69 -9.78 4.51 -0.52
CA GLU A 69 -10.85 4.08 -1.42
C GLU A 69 -11.01 5.01 -2.63
N ALA A 70 -10.90 6.32 -2.42
CA ALA A 70 -10.87 7.30 -3.51
C ALA A 70 -9.63 7.14 -4.40
N PHE A 71 -8.47 6.82 -3.80
CA PHE A 71 -7.26 6.50 -4.55
C PHE A 71 -7.46 5.25 -5.41
N HIS A 72 -7.96 4.15 -4.84
CA HIS A 72 -8.20 2.89 -5.56
C HIS A 72 -9.16 3.10 -6.74
N ARG A 73 -10.28 3.81 -6.52
CA ARG A 73 -11.25 4.10 -7.59
C ARG A 73 -10.63 4.85 -8.76
N ARG A 74 -9.88 5.91 -8.46
CA ARG A 74 -9.17 6.69 -9.50
C ARG A 74 -8.10 5.86 -10.21
N PHE A 75 -7.39 5.00 -9.49
CA PHE A 75 -6.35 4.16 -10.08
C PHE A 75 -6.96 3.09 -11.00
N GLN A 76 -8.05 2.48 -10.57
CA GLN A 76 -8.86 1.54 -11.34
C GLN A 76 -9.40 2.16 -12.63
N GLU A 77 -9.98 3.36 -12.57
CA GLU A 77 -10.45 4.09 -13.76
C GLU A 77 -9.32 4.33 -14.77
N LYS A 78 -8.14 4.75 -14.29
CA LYS A 78 -6.96 4.93 -15.14
C LYS A 78 -6.49 3.62 -15.77
N PHE A 79 -6.42 2.55 -14.98
CA PHE A 79 -5.98 1.25 -15.45
C PHE A 79 -6.91 0.69 -16.52
N LYS A 80 -8.23 0.83 -16.31
CA LYS A 80 -9.25 0.50 -17.31
C LYS A 80 -9.08 1.29 -18.60
N ALA A 81 -8.80 2.59 -18.53
CA ALA A 81 -8.53 3.42 -19.71
C ALA A 81 -7.27 2.95 -20.48
N VAL A 82 -6.20 2.56 -19.76
CA VAL A 82 -4.96 2.05 -20.37
C VAL A 82 -5.20 0.72 -21.08
N ILE A 83 -5.85 -0.24 -20.40
CA ILE A 83 -6.10 -1.57 -20.97
C ILE A 83 -7.04 -1.50 -22.18
N THR A 84 -8.11 -0.70 -22.09
CA THR A 84 -9.05 -0.52 -23.22
C THR A 84 -8.42 0.19 -24.40
N GLY A 85 -7.48 1.12 -24.17
CA GLY A 85 -6.69 1.76 -25.22
C GLY A 85 -5.68 0.82 -25.89
N ALA A 86 -5.13 -0.17 -25.17
CA ALA A 86 -4.17 -1.14 -25.70
C ALA A 86 -4.82 -2.31 -26.47
N LYS A 87 -6.16 -2.44 -26.40
CA LYS A 87 -6.93 -3.51 -27.05
C LYS A 87 -6.63 -3.73 -28.55
N PRO A 88 -6.40 -2.70 -29.39
CA PRO A 88 -6.12 -2.90 -30.81
C PRO A 88 -4.79 -3.59 -31.09
N GLU A 89 -3.83 -3.48 -30.16
CA GLU A 89 -2.48 -4.00 -30.35
C GLU A 89 -2.37 -5.42 -29.79
N TRP A 90 -3.03 -5.72 -28.66
CA TRP A 90 -2.82 -6.97 -27.88
C TRP A 90 -4.15 -7.73 -27.62
N PRO A 91 -4.86 -8.18 -28.67
CA PRO A 91 -6.22 -8.69 -28.55
C PRO A 91 -6.33 -9.99 -27.71
N GLY A 92 -5.36 -10.90 -27.80
CA GLY A 92 -5.39 -12.18 -27.05
C GLY A 92 -5.09 -12.04 -25.55
N ASP A 93 -4.27 -11.06 -25.17
CA ASP A 93 -3.97 -10.79 -23.76
C ASP A 93 -5.08 -9.98 -23.07
N TYR A 94 -5.77 -9.10 -23.83
CA TYR A 94 -6.88 -8.30 -23.33
C TYR A 94 -8.04 -9.17 -22.81
N GLU A 95 -8.48 -10.17 -23.57
CA GLU A 95 -9.57 -11.07 -23.16
C GLU A 95 -9.20 -11.85 -21.90
N ARG A 96 -7.93 -12.31 -21.81
CA ARG A 96 -7.42 -12.98 -20.62
C ARG A 96 -7.35 -12.05 -19.39
N TRP A 97 -6.98 -10.78 -19.56
CA TRP A 97 -6.91 -9.81 -18.46
C TRP A 97 -8.29 -9.39 -17.93
N VAL A 98 -9.28 -9.32 -18.82
CA VAL A 98 -10.68 -9.09 -18.45
C VAL A 98 -11.24 -10.31 -17.70
N ASP A 99 -11.01 -11.53 -18.20
CA ASP A 99 -11.47 -12.77 -17.57
C ASP A 99 -10.78 -13.07 -16.24
N GLN A 100 -9.51 -12.69 -16.08
CA GLN A 100 -8.78 -12.84 -14.82
C GLN A 100 -9.14 -11.77 -13.79
N THR A 101 -10.15 -10.94 -14.03
CA THR A 101 -10.62 -9.91 -13.08
C THR A 101 -9.54 -8.87 -12.75
N TRP A 102 -8.66 -8.52 -13.69
CA TRP A 102 -7.74 -7.38 -13.50
C TRP A 102 -8.38 -6.04 -13.91
N VAL A 103 -9.55 -6.12 -14.54
CA VAL A 103 -10.39 -4.99 -14.91
C VAL A 103 -11.64 -5.01 -14.02
N TRP A 104 -11.46 -4.79 -12.71
CA TRP A 104 -12.60 -4.42 -11.86
C TRP A 104 -13.10 -3.04 -12.25
#